data_AF-A0A137P3N8-F1
#
_entry.id   AF-A0A137P3N8-F1
#
_cell.length_a   1.000
_cell.length_b   1.000
_cell.length_c   1.000
_cell.angle_alpha   90.00
_cell.angle_beta   90.00
_cell.angle_gamma   90.00
#
_symmetry.space_group_name_H-M   'P 1'
#
loop_
_entity.id
_entity.type
_entity.pdbx_description
1 polymer ?
#
loop_
_entity_poly.entity_id
_entity_poly.type
_entity_poly.pdbx_seq_one_letter_code
_entity_poly.pdbx_strand_id
1 'polypeptide(L)'
;MTGVSKREIGTFYKLMLSILEVDGTEVQRLCPEQFMKRWCQALVIPEAITNTAIRVLQEADALGISTGKCPNSSCAASIWLTVRYYNAYIENFIQSRSHLFESGKHYVEPVLCELKDVAEVTGVAMATVNNSFRNLLPHRFKLLPLESLDELMSSQVRTRLPLIEPSINNNDKHNRSSSPLIVDSL
;
A
#
# COMPACT_ATOMS: atom_id res chain seq x y z
N MET A 1 24.48 -8.38 -9.17
CA MET A 1 24.96 -6.99 -9.00
C MET A 1 26.00 -6.73 -10.07
N THR A 2 25.88 -5.64 -10.82
CA THR A 2 26.92 -5.21 -11.76
C THR A 2 28.20 -4.95 -10.95
N GLY A 3 29.36 -5.46 -11.38
CA GLY A 3 30.64 -5.28 -10.68
C GLY A 3 31.18 -3.85 -10.65
N VAL A 4 30.32 -2.85 -10.86
CA VAL A 4 30.63 -1.43 -11.02
C VAL A 4 29.98 -0.66 -9.87
N SER A 5 30.73 0.25 -9.24
CA SER A 5 30.25 1.04 -8.11
C SER A 5 29.24 2.12 -8.54
N LYS A 6 28.34 2.52 -7.62
CA LYS A 6 27.42 3.65 -7.85
C LYS A 6 28.15 4.94 -8.24
N ARG A 7 29.35 5.15 -7.69
CA ARG A 7 30.19 6.31 -7.99
C ARG A 7 30.64 6.29 -9.45
N GLU A 8 31.15 5.16 -9.93
CA GLU A 8 31.58 5.00 -11.32
C GLU A 8 30.41 5.16 -12.29
N ILE A 9 29.26 4.53 -11.99
CA ILE A 9 28.04 4.69 -12.79
C ILE A 9 27.67 6.19 -12.89
N GLY A 10 27.72 6.91 -11.77
CA GLY A 10 27.45 8.36 -11.74
C GLY A 10 28.47 9.19 -12.53
N THR A 11 29.75 8.82 -12.50
CA THR A 11 30.82 9.49 -13.28
C THR A 11 30.59 9.29 -14.78
N PHE A 12 30.38 8.05 -15.23
CA PHE A 12 30.14 7.74 -16.63
C PHE A 12 28.84 8.36 -17.15
N TYR A 13 27.78 8.37 -16.34
CA TYR A 13 26.53 9.05 -16.68
C TYR A 13 26.74 10.55 -16.96
N LYS A 14 27.47 11.26 -16.09
CA LYS A 14 27.78 12.68 -16.30
C LYS A 14 28.64 12.91 -17.54
N LEU A 15 29.62 12.04 -17.78
CA LEU A 15 30.46 12.10 -18.97
C LEU A 15 29.62 11.94 -20.25
N MET A 16 28.69 10.98 -20.27
CA MET A 16 27.79 10.77 -21.41
C MET A 16 26.91 11.98 -21.66
N LEU A 17 26.31 12.58 -20.62
CA LEU A 17 25.52 13.82 -20.78
C LEU A 17 26.35 14.95 -21.40
N SER A 18 27.59 15.12 -20.94
CA SER A 18 28.49 16.14 -21.47
C SER A 18 28.86 15.90 -22.93
N ILE A 19 29.07 14.64 -23.33
CA ILE A 19 29.42 14.29 -24.72
C ILE A 19 28.20 14.45 -25.65
N LEU A 20 27.02 14.10 -25.16
CA LEU A 20 25.78 14.15 -25.95
C LEU A 20 25.14 15.55 -25.99
N GLU A 21 25.74 16.54 -25.32
CA GLU A 21 25.20 17.91 -25.19
C GLU A 21 23.75 17.94 -24.68
N VAL A 22 23.39 16.93 -23.87
CA VAL A 22 22.06 16.83 -23.29
C VAL A 22 22.06 17.57 -21.96
N ASP A 23 21.18 18.56 -21.86
CA ASP A 23 20.92 19.23 -20.60
C ASP A 23 20.43 18.22 -19.58
N GLY A 24 21.23 18.01 -18.53
CA GLY A 24 20.94 17.05 -17.47
C GLY A 24 19.62 17.33 -16.73
N THR A 25 19.04 18.51 -16.90
CA THR A 25 17.73 18.93 -16.38
C THR A 25 16.54 18.40 -17.20
N GLU A 26 16.70 18.13 -18.50
CA GLU A 26 15.63 17.54 -19.33
C GLU A 26 15.47 16.04 -19.08
N VAL A 27 16.58 15.32 -18.89
CA VAL A 27 16.59 13.86 -18.62
C VAL A 27 16.05 13.53 -17.22
N GLN A 28 16.06 14.50 -16.31
CA GLN A 28 15.96 14.28 -14.87
C GLN A 28 14.65 14.79 -14.25
N ARG A 29 13.60 14.99 -15.04
CA ARG A 29 12.23 15.11 -14.51
C ARG A 29 11.73 13.73 -14.07
N LEU A 30 12.28 13.26 -12.95
CA LEU A 30 11.76 12.13 -12.21
C LEU A 30 10.33 12.48 -11.81
N CYS A 31 9.34 11.77 -12.36
CA CYS A 31 7.93 11.90 -11.99
C CYS A 31 7.71 11.17 -10.65
N PRO A 32 7.61 11.87 -9.51
CA PRO A 32 7.54 11.24 -8.18
C PRO A 32 6.40 10.22 -8.07
N GLU A 33 5.30 10.48 -8.78
CA GLU A 33 4.11 9.64 -8.85
C GLU A 33 4.41 8.23 -9.40
N GLN A 34 5.30 8.13 -10.39
CA GLN A 34 5.67 6.82 -10.97
C GLN A 34 6.47 5.98 -9.97
N PHE A 35 7.35 6.62 -9.20
CA PHE A 35 8.11 5.94 -8.14
C PHE A 35 7.20 5.47 -7.02
N MET A 36 6.29 6.34 -6.57
CA MET A 36 5.34 6.00 -5.50
C MET A 36 4.43 4.85 -5.88
N LYS A 37 3.87 4.82 -7.10
CA LYS A 37 3.05 3.69 -7.56
C LYS A 37 3.81 2.36 -7.49
N ARG A 38 5.05 2.34 -7.99
CA ARG A 38 5.89 1.14 -7.96
C ARG A 38 6.24 0.70 -6.54
N TRP A 39 6.58 1.65 -5.66
CA TRP A 39 6.92 1.35 -4.27
C TRP A 39 5.71 0.87 -3.48
N CYS A 40 4.55 1.50 -3.65
CA CYS A 40 3.31 1.06 -3.02
C CYS A 40 2.89 -0.33 -3.49
N GLN A 41 3.05 -0.65 -4.78
CA GLN A 41 2.83 -2.01 -5.30
C GLN A 41 3.79 -3.03 -4.65
N ALA A 42 5.07 -2.70 -4.50
CA ALA A 42 6.04 -3.56 -3.82
C ALA A 42 5.72 -3.77 -2.33
N LEU A 43 5.11 -2.77 -1.68
CA LEU A 43 4.64 -2.82 -0.29
C LEU A 43 3.22 -3.40 -0.16
N VAL A 44 2.59 -3.85 -1.26
CA VAL A 44 1.22 -4.38 -1.28
C VAL A 44 0.20 -3.37 -0.72
N ILE A 45 0.44 -2.08 -0.92
CA ILE A 45 -0.45 -1.01 -0.47
C ILE A 45 -1.58 -0.85 -1.49
N PRO A 46 -2.85 -0.80 -1.05
CA PRO A 46 -4.00 -0.53 -1.92
C PRO A 46 -3.86 0.75 -2.76
N GLU A 47 -4.46 0.73 -3.96
CA GLU A 47 -4.38 1.85 -4.90
C GLU A 47 -5.00 3.14 -4.33
N ALA A 48 -6.10 3.04 -3.58
CA ALA A 48 -6.71 4.22 -2.95
C ALA A 48 -5.73 4.92 -1.99
N ILE A 49 -5.01 4.14 -1.17
CA ILE A 49 -4.02 4.66 -0.22
C ILE A 49 -2.83 5.26 -0.98
N THR A 50 -2.44 4.64 -2.09
CA THR A 50 -1.38 5.14 -2.98
C THR A 50 -1.73 6.51 -3.56
N ASN A 51 -2.97 6.68 -4.05
CA ASN A 51 -3.44 7.95 -4.60
C ASN A 51 -3.47 9.04 -3.51
N THR A 52 -3.92 8.70 -2.30
CA THR A 52 -3.86 9.63 -1.17
C THR A 52 -2.44 10.02 -0.81
N ALA A 53 -1.50 9.06 -0.80
CA ALA A 53 -0.09 9.37 -0.54
C ALA A 53 0.52 10.31 -1.59
N ILE A 54 0.15 10.14 -2.86
CA ILE A 54 0.56 11.06 -3.94
C ILE A 54 -0.01 12.46 -3.70
N ARG A 55 -1.30 12.59 -3.36
CA ARG A 55 -1.91 13.89 -3.01
C ARG A 55 -1.19 14.55 -1.83
N VAL A 56 -0.86 13.78 -0.78
CA VAL A 56 -0.08 14.25 0.37
C VAL A 56 1.26 14.83 -0.05
N LEU A 57 1.96 14.17 -0.99
CA LEU A 57 3.22 14.68 -1.53
C LEU A 57 3.01 16.01 -2.28
N GLN A 58 2.02 16.07 -3.17
CA GLN A 58 1.71 17.27 -3.96
C GLN A 58 1.33 18.46 -3.06
N GLU A 59 0.54 18.22 -2.00
CA GLU A 59 0.21 19.22 -1.00
C GLU A 59 1.43 19.63 -0.17
N ALA A 60 2.31 18.69 0.21
CA ALA A 60 3.53 19.02 0.93
C ALA A 60 4.49 19.87 0.09
N ASP A 61 4.56 19.62 -1.22
CA ASP A 61 5.32 20.41 -2.19
C ASP A 61 4.71 21.80 -2.39
N ALA A 62 3.38 21.89 -2.51
CA ALA A 62 2.66 23.17 -2.61
C ALA A 62 2.84 24.05 -1.36
N LEU A 63 3.01 23.44 -0.19
CA LEU A 63 3.28 24.13 1.07
C LEU A 63 4.77 24.43 1.30
N GLY A 64 5.65 23.99 0.41
CA GLY A 64 7.09 24.19 0.53
C GLY A 64 7.75 23.41 1.67
N ILE A 65 7.08 22.38 2.24
CA ILE A 65 7.58 21.61 3.38
C ILE A 65 8.74 20.67 2.96
N SER A 66 8.70 20.22 1.71
CA SER A 66 9.69 19.35 1.08
C SER A 66 10.90 20.10 0.51
N THR A 67 10.93 21.44 0.57
CA THR A 67 12.02 22.26 0.04
C THR A 67 13.37 21.85 0.62
N GLY A 68 14.36 21.61 -0.23
CA GLY A 68 15.72 21.22 0.16
C GLY A 68 15.88 19.74 0.56
N LYS A 69 14.82 18.93 0.54
CA LYS A 69 14.91 17.47 0.74
C LYS A 69 15.01 16.73 -0.59
N CYS A 70 15.60 15.54 -0.57
CA CYS A 70 15.63 14.73 -1.79
C CYS A 70 14.21 14.17 -2.08
N PRO A 71 13.76 14.13 -3.35
CA PRO A 71 12.41 13.69 -3.70
C PRO A 71 12.05 12.30 -3.15
N ASN A 72 12.99 11.35 -3.19
CA ASN A 72 12.78 10.00 -2.65
C ASN A 72 12.45 10.01 -1.15
N SER A 73 13.10 10.89 -0.37
CA SER A 73 12.83 11.00 1.07
C SER A 73 11.47 11.60 1.37
N SER A 74 11.05 12.60 0.58
CA SER A 74 9.71 13.20 0.68
C SER A 74 8.64 12.18 0.30
N CYS A 75 8.83 11.43 -0.79
CA CYS A 75 7.91 10.35 -1.19
C CYS A 75 7.78 9.27 -0.11
N ALA A 76 8.91 8.78 0.42
CA ALA A 76 8.93 7.77 1.47
C ALA A 76 8.17 8.25 2.71
N ALA A 77 8.38 9.50 3.11
CA ALA A 77 7.68 10.10 4.24
C ALA A 77 6.17 10.25 4.00
N SER A 78 5.75 10.64 2.79
CA SER A 78 4.33 10.75 2.44
C SER A 78 3.61 9.39 2.44
N ILE A 79 4.27 8.33 1.94
CA ILE A 79 3.76 6.95 2.02
C ILE A 79 3.59 6.55 3.49
N TRP A 80 4.65 6.72 4.28
CA TRP A 80 4.63 6.35 5.69
C TRP A 80 3.59 7.14 6.49
N LEU A 81 3.43 8.44 6.22
CA LEU A 81 2.40 9.28 6.83
C LEU A 81 1.01 8.72 6.54
N THR A 82 0.71 8.45 5.27
CA THR A 82 -0.61 7.98 4.85
C THR A 82 -0.96 6.64 5.49
N VAL A 83 -0.05 5.66 5.40
CA VAL A 83 -0.23 4.33 6.00
C VAL A 83 -0.43 4.42 7.51
N ARG A 84 0.42 5.17 8.21
CA ARG A 84 0.36 5.29 9.66
C ARG A 84 -0.95 5.92 10.12
N TYR A 85 -1.41 6.98 9.47
CA TYR A 85 -2.66 7.66 9.84
C TYR A 85 -3.88 6.83 9.48
N TYR A 86 -3.85 6.12 8.36
CA TYR A 86 -4.90 5.18 7.98
C TYR A 86 -5.07 4.05 9.01
N ASN A 87 -3.97 3.42 9.41
CA ASN A 87 -4.02 2.36 10.43
C ASN A 87 -4.50 2.89 11.78
N ALA A 88 -4.00 4.06 12.21
CA ALA A 88 -4.47 4.70 13.44
C ALA A 88 -5.96 5.05 13.38
N TYR A 89 -6.47 5.47 12.21
CA TYR A 89 -7.89 5.72 12.01
C TYR A 89 -8.71 4.43 12.17
N ILE A 90 -8.30 3.32 11.54
CA ILE A 90 -8.95 2.01 11.66
C ILE A 90 -8.99 1.56 13.12
N GLU A 91 -7.88 1.65 13.83
CA GLU A 91 -7.80 1.24 15.25
C GLU A 91 -8.81 2.01 16.11
N ASN A 92 -8.89 3.34 15.95
CA ASN A 92 -9.86 4.18 16.66
C ASN A 92 -11.31 3.86 16.26
N PHE A 93 -11.55 3.56 14.99
CA PHE A 93 -12.86 3.18 14.46
C PHE A 93 -13.33 1.83 15.04
N ILE A 94 -12.46 0.82 15.08
CA ILE A 94 -12.73 -0.50 15.65
C ILE A 94 -13.02 -0.37 17.15
N GLN A 95 -12.20 0.40 17.88
CA GLN A 95 -12.38 0.57 19.33
C GLN A 95 -13.73 1.22 19.66
N SER A 96 -14.14 2.23 18.89
CA SER A 96 -15.39 2.98 19.10
C SER A 96 -16.65 2.17 18.76
N ARG A 97 -16.54 1.12 17.92
CA ARG A 97 -17.69 0.34 17.42
C ARG A 97 -17.64 -1.14 17.80
N SER A 98 -16.82 -1.49 18.79
CA SER A 98 -16.64 -2.86 19.29
C SER A 98 -17.97 -3.58 19.60
N HIS A 99 -18.98 -2.87 20.11
CA HIS A 99 -20.31 -3.41 20.38
C HIS A 99 -21.19 -3.71 19.15
N LEU A 100 -20.89 -3.13 17.98
CA LEU A 100 -21.65 -3.32 16.73
C LEU A 100 -21.04 -4.40 15.84
N PHE A 101 -19.87 -4.94 16.23
CA PHE A 101 -19.03 -5.80 15.39
C PHE A 101 -19.40 -7.30 15.43
N GLU A 102 -20.46 -7.68 16.16
CA GLU A 102 -20.97 -9.06 16.21
C GLU A 102 -21.57 -9.56 14.88
N SER A 103 -21.83 -8.68 13.93
CA SER A 103 -22.28 -9.05 12.57
C SER A 103 -21.17 -8.77 11.56
N GLY A 104 -20.30 -9.77 11.32
CA GLY A 104 -19.09 -9.70 10.48
C GLY A 104 -19.29 -9.37 9.00
N LYS A 105 -19.92 -8.24 8.67
CA LYS A 105 -20.31 -7.84 7.30
C LYS A 105 -19.45 -6.73 6.70
N HIS A 106 -18.66 -6.00 7.49
CA HIS A 106 -17.74 -4.96 7.01
C HIS A 106 -16.45 -4.96 7.84
N TYR A 107 -15.35 -5.47 7.28
CA TYR A 107 -14.02 -5.36 7.89
C TYR A 107 -13.12 -4.57 6.94
N VAL A 108 -12.37 -3.63 7.50
CA VAL A 108 -11.29 -2.94 6.82
C VAL A 108 -10.01 -3.42 7.48
N GLU A 109 -9.15 -4.08 6.71
CA GLU A 109 -7.90 -4.61 7.22
C GLU A 109 -6.84 -3.51 7.31
N PRO A 110 -6.06 -3.44 8.41
CA PRO A 110 -4.94 -2.53 8.50
C PRO A 110 -3.88 -2.89 7.47
N VAL A 111 -3.15 -1.89 7.00
CA VAL A 111 -2.03 -2.12 6.08
C VAL A 111 -0.82 -2.57 6.88
N LEU A 112 -0.36 -3.80 6.64
CA LEU A 112 0.86 -4.35 7.22
C LEU A 112 2.09 -3.78 6.52
N CYS A 113 2.50 -2.58 6.92
CA CYS A 113 3.67 -1.90 6.40
C CYS A 113 4.31 -1.10 7.53
N GLU A 114 5.58 -1.37 7.83
CA GLU A 114 6.36 -0.66 8.81
C GLU A 114 7.29 0.39 8.16
N LEU A 115 7.81 1.31 8.97
CA LEU A 115 8.78 2.30 8.52
C LEU A 115 10.02 1.65 7.88
N LYS A 116 10.43 0.47 8.37
CA LYS A 116 11.56 -0.30 7.85
C LYS A 116 11.30 -0.76 6.41
N ASP A 117 10.09 -1.26 6.14
CA ASP A 117 9.71 -1.74 4.80
C ASP A 117 9.73 -0.60 3.79
N VAL A 118 9.21 0.56 4.18
CA VAL A 118 9.26 1.78 3.34
C VAL A 118 10.71 2.19 3.07
N ALA A 119 11.58 2.18 4.09
CA ALA A 119 12.99 2.51 3.94
C ALA A 119 13.72 1.54 2.98
N GLU A 120 13.43 0.25 3.08
CA GLU A 120 14.00 -0.79 2.24
C GLU A 120 13.58 -0.65 0.77
N VAL A 121 12.28 -0.53 0.51
CA VAL A 121 11.74 -0.42 -0.86
C VAL A 121 12.14 0.87 -1.56
N THR A 122 12.25 1.98 -0.82
CA THR A 122 12.65 3.27 -1.36
C THR A 122 14.17 3.42 -1.50
N GLY A 123 14.94 2.55 -0.84
CA GLY A 123 16.40 2.63 -0.77
C GLY A 123 16.91 3.85 0.01
N VAL A 124 16.07 4.44 0.86
CA VAL A 124 16.38 5.60 1.70
C VAL A 124 16.64 5.13 3.13
N ALA A 125 17.65 5.68 3.79
CA ALA A 125 17.94 5.32 5.18
C ALA A 125 16.73 5.61 6.09
N MET A 126 16.40 4.68 6.99
CA MET A 126 15.24 4.79 7.89
C MET A 126 15.23 6.09 8.70
N ALA A 127 16.40 6.56 9.15
CA ALA A 127 16.55 7.84 9.85
C ALA A 127 16.16 9.04 8.98
N THR A 128 16.47 9.00 7.68
CA THR A 128 16.11 10.03 6.70
C THR A 128 14.61 10.04 6.42
N VAL A 129 13.99 8.85 6.30
CA VAL A 129 12.53 8.74 6.19
C VAL A 129 11.86 9.33 7.43
N ASN A 130 12.33 8.97 8.62
CA ASN A 130 11.79 9.47 9.89
C ASN A 130 11.96 10.99 10.03
N ASN A 131 13.12 11.54 9.65
CA ASN A 131 13.34 13.00 9.68
C ASN A 131 12.40 13.73 8.72
N SER A 132 12.18 13.19 7.53
CA SER A 132 11.26 13.75 6.53
C SER A 132 9.82 13.66 7.03
N PHE A 133 9.42 12.54 7.61
CA PHE A 133 8.12 12.33 8.26
C PHE A 133 7.86 13.33 9.40
N ARG A 134 8.85 13.57 10.27
CA ARG A 134 8.73 14.55 11.36
C ARG A 134 8.42 15.97 10.88
N ASN A 135 8.86 16.33 9.67
CA ASN A 135 8.54 17.63 9.08
C ASN A 135 7.11 17.72 8.56
N LEU A 136 6.49 16.59 8.20
CA LEU A 136 5.09 16.55 7.77
C LEU A 136 4.11 16.58 8.96
N LEU A 137 4.51 16.04 10.12
CA LEU A 137 3.65 15.89 11.30
C LEU A 137 2.93 17.17 11.78
N PRO A 138 3.57 18.36 11.81
CA PRO A 138 2.88 19.59 12.20
C PRO A 138 1.73 19.97 11.27
N HIS A 139 1.81 19.55 10.00
CA HIS A 139 0.86 19.89 8.95
C HIS A 139 -0.10 18.74 8.60
N ARG A 140 -0.07 17.64 9.36
CA ARG A 140 -0.84 16.42 9.10
C ARG A 140 -2.32 16.64 8.80
N PHE A 141 -2.98 17.55 9.50
CA PHE A 141 -4.42 17.80 9.33
C PHE A 141 -4.74 18.54 8.03
N LYS A 142 -3.74 19.25 7.49
CA LYS A 142 -3.84 19.90 6.18
C LYS A 142 -3.48 18.94 5.06
N LEU A 143 -2.48 18.09 5.27
CA LEU A 143 -2.01 17.11 4.29
C LEU A 143 -2.98 15.92 4.14
N LEU A 144 -3.63 15.53 5.24
CA LEU A 144 -4.51 14.37 5.36
C LEU A 144 -5.70 14.75 6.26
N PRO A 145 -6.68 15.51 5.73
CA PRO A 145 -7.87 15.86 6.49
C PRO A 145 -8.73 14.61 6.77
N LEU A 146 -9.54 14.66 7.82
CA LEU A 146 -10.39 13.53 8.23
C LEU A 146 -11.35 13.10 7.11
N GLU A 147 -11.89 14.06 6.35
CA GLU A 147 -12.75 13.79 5.19
C GLU A 147 -12.07 12.90 4.15
N SER A 148 -10.76 13.10 3.90
CA SER A 148 -10.00 12.25 3.00
C SER A 148 -9.76 10.85 3.57
N LEU A 149 -9.66 10.70 4.89
CA LEU A 149 -9.60 9.39 5.54
C LEU A 149 -10.94 8.67 5.47
N ASP A 150 -12.06 9.39 5.65
CA ASP A 150 -13.40 8.83 5.53
C ASP A 150 -13.70 8.36 4.09
N GLU A 151 -13.30 9.14 3.08
CA GLU A 151 -13.35 8.77 1.66
C GLU A 151 -12.50 7.51 1.40
N LEU A 152 -11.27 7.50 1.92
CA LEU A 152 -10.35 6.39 1.78
C LEU A 152 -10.91 5.11 2.40
N MET A 153 -11.49 5.21 3.59
CA MET A 153 -12.14 4.10 4.27
C MET A 153 -13.33 3.57 3.47
N SER A 154 -14.18 4.46 2.99
CA SER A 154 -15.34 4.10 2.16
C SER A 154 -14.92 3.35 0.89
N SER A 155 -13.77 3.70 0.31
CA SER A 155 -13.21 3.01 -0.86
C SER A 155 -12.61 1.62 -0.55
N GLN A 156 -12.23 1.36 0.70
CA GLN A 156 -11.57 0.13 1.14
C GLN A 156 -12.52 -0.89 1.80
N VAL A 157 -13.75 -0.51 2.13
CA VAL A 157 -14.76 -1.45 2.65
C VAL A 157 -15.07 -2.50 1.59
N ARG A 158 -14.46 -3.66 1.72
CA ARG A 158 -14.91 -4.86 1.00
C ARG A 158 -16.22 -5.32 1.64
N THR A 159 -17.32 -5.20 0.91
CA THR A 159 -18.48 -6.07 1.16
C THR A 159 -18.00 -7.50 0.97
N ARG A 160 -18.00 -8.33 2.04
CA ARG A 160 -18.05 -9.77 1.81
C ARG A 160 -19.35 -10.03 1.05
N LEU A 161 -19.28 -10.24 -0.27
CA LEU A 161 -20.28 -11.13 -0.86
C LEU A 161 -20.17 -12.44 -0.09
N PRO A 162 -21.28 -13.00 0.41
CA PRO A 162 -21.23 -14.32 1.02
C PRO A 162 -20.60 -15.25 -0.02
N LEU A 163 -19.53 -15.94 0.37
CA LEU A 163 -19.05 -17.09 -0.36
C LEU A 163 -20.22 -18.08 -0.35
N ILE A 164 -21.01 -18.10 -1.42
CA ILE A 164 -21.80 -19.26 -1.77
C ILE A 164 -20.75 -20.29 -2.12
N GLU A 165 -20.34 -21.10 -1.15
CA GLU A 165 -19.71 -22.37 -1.47
C GLU A 165 -20.68 -23.07 -2.42
N PRO A 166 -20.26 -23.50 -3.63
CA PRO A 166 -21.08 -24.42 -4.39
C PRO A 166 -21.22 -25.67 -3.53
N SER A 167 -22.40 -25.84 -2.96
CA SER A 167 -22.82 -27.04 -2.26
C SER A 167 -22.72 -28.20 -3.24
N ILE A 168 -21.59 -28.90 -3.19
CA ILE A 168 -21.48 -30.24 -3.76
C ILE A 168 -22.36 -31.11 -2.88
N ASN A 169 -23.61 -31.27 -3.34
CA ASN A 169 -24.61 -32.13 -2.75
C ASN A 169 -24.23 -33.60 -2.98
N ASN A 170 -23.30 -34.11 -2.17
CA ASN A 170 -23.02 -35.54 -2.08
C ASN A 170 -23.89 -36.14 -0.99
N ASN A 171 -25.11 -36.56 -1.35
CA ASN A 171 -25.91 -37.47 -0.52
C ASN A 171 -26.95 -38.23 -1.36
N ASP A 172 -26.47 -39.14 -2.21
CA ASP A 172 -27.25 -40.34 -2.57
C ASP A 172 -26.63 -41.57 -1.89
N LYS A 173 -27.03 -41.69 -0.61
CA LYS A 173 -27.39 -42.90 0.13
C LYS A 173 -26.86 -44.23 -0.42
N HIS A 174 -25.77 -44.68 0.18
CA HIS A 174 -25.57 -46.10 0.45
C HIS A 174 -26.58 -46.53 1.53
N ASN A 175 -27.55 -47.37 1.17
CA ASN A 175 -28.31 -48.14 2.16
C ASN A 175 -28.18 -49.63 1.81
N ARG A 176 -27.31 -50.34 2.55
CA ARG A 176 -27.23 -51.81 2.57
C ARG A 176 -27.83 -52.32 3.87
N SER A 177 -28.83 -53.18 3.73
CA SER A 177 -29.16 -54.39 4.52
C SER A 177 -30.68 -54.57 4.41
N SER A 178 -31.22 -55.67 3.93
CA SER A 178 -30.94 -57.04 4.34
C SER A 178 -31.35 -58.05 3.25
N SER A 179 -30.58 -59.12 3.08
CA SER A 179 -31.01 -60.40 2.49
C SER A 179 -31.93 -61.14 3.49
N PRO A 180 -32.60 -62.29 3.20
CA PRO A 180 -32.39 -63.23 2.07
C PRO A 180 -33.67 -63.88 1.44
N LEU A 181 -33.47 -64.64 0.36
CA LEU A 181 -34.00 -66.00 0.04
C LEU A 181 -34.34 -66.21 -1.46
N ILE A 182 -33.61 -67.15 -2.09
CA ILE A 182 -34.00 -68.31 -2.96
C ILE A 182 -35.29 -68.12 -3.81
N VAL A 183 -35.38 -68.35 -5.14
CA VAL A 183 -35.25 -69.64 -5.88
C VAL A 183 -35.17 -69.42 -7.42
N ASP A 184 -34.28 -70.18 -8.08
CA ASP A 184 -34.36 -70.95 -9.34
C ASP A 184 -35.10 -70.52 -10.64
N SER A 185 -34.39 -70.84 -11.75
CA SER A 185 -34.84 -71.31 -13.08
C SER A 185 -35.64 -70.33 -13.96
N LEU A 186 -35.23 -69.98 -15.19
CA LEU A 186 -34.91 -70.81 -16.37
C LEU A 186 -34.24 -69.93 -17.45
#